data_AF-A0A562NBJ9-F1
#
_entry.id   AF-A0A562NBJ9-F1
#
_cell.length_a   1.000
_cell.length_b   1.000
_cell.length_c   1.000
_cell.angle_alpha   90.00
_cell.angle_beta   90.00
_cell.angle_gamma   90.00
#
_symmetry.space_group_name_H-M   'P 1'
#
loop_
_entity.id
_entity.type
_entity.pdbx_description
1 polymer ?
#
loop_
_entity_poly.entity_id
_entity_poly.type
_entity_poly.pdbx_seq_one_letter_code
_entity_poly.pdbx_strand_id
1 'polypeptide(L)'
;MRVALERTRPEDVASLVRALSHPDLKRWLNWPDNPEQIAKEVLNEASDSEYAIRVDGQFAGLIRCQPEFGFWVVPELQGRGIAQRAGILALSRHFATGHERAFATTRDGNGASLAVLTRLGFTPNGPIRLYSQAVGDEVPGQILALTRADFARAVPFRVQTPRTEILPFTADDLPILHGIATAPEAARMLLIFRPGMEQIAFNALMTPFAGRPPFRAAVRLGDRTIGSIGVGKGETPPIFYFLAADQAGKGIASEIVPAFCDELALRYGLQGLTAEVMADNPGSARVLEKAGFSKVEAITMLSKGREGPAPGWLYQRDY
;
A
#
# COMPACT_ATOMS: atom_id res chain seq x y z
N MET A 1 14.95 7.15 -4.57
CA MET A 1 15.10 6.18 -3.47
C MET A 1 13.81 5.39 -3.35
N ARG A 2 13.83 4.12 -3.76
CA ARG A 2 12.71 3.18 -3.70
C ARG A 2 12.88 2.29 -2.48
N VAL A 3 11.89 2.28 -1.58
CA VAL A 3 11.85 1.38 -0.43
C VAL A 3 10.93 0.20 -0.73
N ALA A 4 11.39 -1.03 -0.53
CA ALA A 4 10.63 -2.25 -0.72
C ALA A 4 10.76 -3.18 0.50
N LEU A 5 9.87 -4.16 0.60
CA LEU A 5 9.90 -5.21 1.61
C LEU A 5 9.97 -6.57 0.93
N GLU A 6 11.01 -7.33 1.26
CA GLU A 6 11.31 -8.63 0.66
C GLU A 6 11.70 -9.63 1.76
N ARG A 7 11.90 -10.90 1.38
CA ARG A 7 12.54 -11.87 2.26
C ARG A 7 14.03 -11.55 2.43
N THR A 8 14.54 -11.91 3.59
CA THR A 8 15.99 -11.96 3.86
C THR A 8 16.62 -13.02 2.94
N ARG A 9 17.87 -12.78 2.55
CA ARG A 9 18.62 -13.60 1.58
C ARG A 9 20.02 -13.88 2.09
N PRO A 10 20.69 -14.97 1.68
CA PRO A 10 22.06 -15.27 2.11
C PRO A 10 23.06 -14.11 1.92
N GLU A 11 22.87 -13.28 0.90
CA GLU A 11 23.68 -12.07 0.64
C GLU A 11 23.56 -10.99 1.74
N ASP A 12 22.52 -11.03 2.58
CA ASP A 12 22.29 -10.05 3.64
C ASP A 12 23.15 -10.28 4.89
N VAL A 13 23.73 -11.48 5.06
CA VAL A 13 24.45 -11.86 6.30
C VAL A 13 25.52 -10.85 6.66
N ALA A 14 26.35 -10.45 5.70
CA ALA A 14 27.44 -9.51 5.96
C ALA A 14 26.90 -8.15 6.43
N SER A 15 25.80 -7.68 5.84
CA SER A 15 25.16 -6.42 6.23
C SER A 15 24.48 -6.51 7.59
N LEU A 16 23.83 -7.64 7.89
CA LEU A 16 23.26 -7.95 9.19
C LEU A 16 24.35 -7.94 10.27
N VAL A 17 25.39 -8.76 10.13
CA VAL A 17 26.47 -8.87 11.12
C VAL A 17 27.10 -7.51 11.40
N ARG A 18 27.38 -6.72 10.35
CA ARG A 18 27.90 -5.36 10.48
C ARG A 18 26.94 -4.43 11.24
N ALA A 19 25.66 -4.43 10.88
CA ALA A 19 24.66 -3.58 11.52
C ALA A 19 24.49 -3.93 13.01
N LEU A 20 24.44 -5.23 13.33
CA LEU A 20 24.25 -5.71 14.70
C LEU A 20 25.48 -5.54 15.59
N SER A 21 26.65 -5.37 14.97
CA SER A 21 27.87 -5.01 15.66
C SER A 21 27.95 -3.50 15.96
N HIS A 22 27.08 -2.67 15.36
CA HIS A 22 27.17 -1.23 15.46
C HIS A 22 26.65 -0.71 16.81
N PRO A 23 27.41 0.10 17.58
CA PRO A 23 27.01 0.58 18.91
C PRO A 23 25.66 1.31 18.93
N ASP A 24 25.39 2.14 17.91
CA ASP A 24 24.12 2.88 17.81
C ASP A 24 22.89 1.99 17.63
N LEU A 25 23.03 0.78 17.11
CA LEU A 25 21.95 -0.20 17.02
C LEU A 25 21.93 -1.09 18.25
N LYS A 26 23.09 -1.58 18.72
CA LYS A 26 23.22 -2.39 19.95
C LYS A 26 22.58 -1.73 21.16
N ARG A 27 22.68 -0.39 21.26
CA ARG A 27 22.02 0.31 22.37
C ARG A 27 20.51 0.10 22.39
N TRP A 28 19.85 -0.04 21.23
CA TRP A 28 18.38 -0.13 21.09
C TRP A 28 17.85 -1.55 20.89
N LEU A 29 18.67 -2.46 20.37
CA LEU A 29 18.30 -3.84 20.11
C LEU A 29 18.64 -4.74 21.32
N ASN A 30 17.77 -5.70 21.62
CA ASN A 30 17.96 -6.69 22.69
C ASN A 30 18.44 -8.03 22.13
N TRP A 31 19.36 -7.99 21.18
CA TRP A 31 19.87 -9.18 20.54
C TRP A 31 21.16 -9.64 21.21
N PRO A 32 21.33 -10.96 21.50
CA PRO A 32 22.54 -11.50 22.10
C PRO A 32 23.82 -11.01 21.42
N ASP A 33 24.93 -10.94 22.15
CA ASP A 33 26.22 -10.50 21.57
C ASP A 33 26.88 -11.63 20.75
N ASN A 34 26.16 -12.07 19.71
CA ASN A 34 26.57 -13.08 18.74
C ASN A 34 25.93 -12.78 17.37
N PRO A 35 26.38 -11.73 16.68
CA PRO A 35 25.74 -11.23 15.47
C PRO A 35 25.72 -12.24 14.31
N GLU A 36 26.71 -13.15 14.25
CA GLU A 36 26.76 -14.20 13.23
C GLU A 36 25.64 -15.23 13.41
N GLN A 37 25.39 -15.65 14.65
CA GLN A 37 24.31 -16.60 14.96
C GLN A 37 22.94 -15.98 14.66
N ILE A 38 22.73 -14.73 15.09
CA ILE A 38 21.47 -14.01 14.82
C ILE A 38 21.23 -13.83 13.32
N ALA A 39 22.27 -13.52 12.55
CA ALA A 39 22.12 -13.40 11.10
C ALA A 39 21.68 -14.72 10.44
N LYS A 40 22.13 -15.87 10.95
CA LYS A 40 21.67 -17.20 10.49
C LYS A 40 20.23 -17.47 10.89
N GLU A 41 19.83 -17.14 12.12
CA GLU A 41 18.45 -17.30 12.61
C GLU A 41 17.48 -16.45 11.79
N VAL A 42 17.81 -15.17 11.54
CA VAL A 42 17.03 -14.26 10.69
C VAL A 42 16.85 -14.78 9.26
N LEU A 43 17.78 -15.60 8.75
CA LEU A 43 17.64 -16.21 7.43
C LEU A 43 16.77 -17.47 7.44
N ASN A 44 16.90 -18.29 8.47
CA ASN A 44 16.27 -19.61 8.50
C ASN A 44 14.86 -19.58 9.11
N GLU A 45 14.57 -18.59 9.95
CA GLU A 45 13.38 -18.58 10.82
C GLU A 45 12.47 -17.37 10.61
N ALA A 46 12.70 -16.58 9.54
CA ALA A 46 11.89 -15.40 9.26
C ALA A 46 10.40 -15.76 9.12
N SER A 47 9.57 -15.23 10.02
CA SER A 47 8.12 -15.40 9.97
C SER A 47 7.51 -14.70 8.74
N ASP A 48 6.26 -15.01 8.39
CA ASP A 48 5.53 -14.32 7.32
C ASP A 48 5.31 -12.83 7.58
N SER A 49 5.51 -12.39 8.83
CA SER A 49 5.38 -11.00 9.25
C SER A 49 6.70 -10.23 9.25
N GLU A 50 7.81 -10.89 8.92
CA GLU A 50 9.18 -10.34 8.94
C GLU A 50 9.73 -10.13 7.53
N TYR A 51 10.30 -8.94 7.32
CA TYR A 51 10.82 -8.52 6.03
C TYR A 51 12.18 -7.85 6.16
N ALA A 52 13.04 -8.11 5.16
CA ALA A 52 14.14 -7.23 4.83
C ALA A 52 13.60 -5.92 4.24
N ILE A 53 14.03 -4.80 4.80
CA ILE A 53 13.85 -3.49 4.20
C ILE A 53 14.89 -3.36 3.09
N ARG A 54 14.44 -3.11 1.86
CA ARG A 54 15.30 -2.83 0.71
C ARG A 54 15.25 -1.37 0.35
N VAL A 55 16.41 -0.78 0.08
CA VAL A 55 16.53 0.55 -0.53
C VAL A 55 17.26 0.40 -1.85
N ASP A 56 16.55 0.67 -2.95
CA ASP A 56 17.08 0.52 -4.31
C ASP A 56 17.72 -0.88 -4.52
N GLY A 57 17.07 -1.91 -3.98
CA GLY A 57 17.49 -3.33 -4.05
C GLY A 57 18.51 -3.76 -2.98
N GLN A 58 19.09 -2.84 -2.22
CA GLN A 58 20.11 -3.13 -1.21
C GLN A 58 19.50 -3.33 0.18
N PHE A 59 20.09 -4.21 0.99
CA PHE A 59 19.66 -4.40 2.38
C PHE A 59 19.80 -3.11 3.18
N ALA A 60 18.75 -2.71 3.88
CA ALA A 60 18.71 -1.48 4.66
C ALA A 60 18.24 -1.68 6.12
N GLY A 61 17.81 -2.89 6.48
CA GLY A 61 17.36 -3.21 7.84
C GLY A 61 16.25 -4.25 7.85
N LEU A 62 15.60 -4.40 9.00
CA LEU A 62 14.51 -5.35 9.18
C LEU A 62 13.28 -4.67 9.74
N ILE A 63 12.13 -5.24 9.42
CA ILE A 63 10.83 -4.84 9.96
C ILE A 63 9.96 -6.06 10.19
N ARG A 64 9.16 -6.02 11.26
CA ARG A 64 8.18 -7.03 11.58
C ARG A 64 6.87 -6.42 12.03
N CYS A 65 5.77 -7.16 11.87
CA CYS A 65 4.45 -6.75 12.36
C CYS A 65 3.90 -7.64 13.50
N GLN A 66 4.43 -8.85 13.70
CA GLN A 66 4.00 -9.77 14.75
C GLN A 66 5.21 -10.38 15.49
N PRO A 67 5.05 -10.78 16.77
CA PRO A 67 3.87 -10.52 17.63
C PRO A 67 3.72 -9.04 18.01
N GLU A 68 4.77 -8.24 17.84
CA GLU A 68 4.74 -6.77 17.92
C GLU A 68 5.31 -6.16 16.64
N PHE A 69 4.89 -4.94 16.32
CA PHE A 69 5.50 -4.12 15.30
C PHE A 69 6.85 -3.58 15.79
N GLY A 70 7.91 -3.90 15.06
CA GLY A 70 9.28 -3.49 15.38
C GLY A 70 10.10 -3.33 14.10
N PHE A 71 11.08 -2.42 14.13
CA PHE A 71 11.94 -2.16 12.98
C PHE A 71 13.29 -1.64 13.43
N TRP A 72 14.28 -1.79 12.55
CA TRP A 72 15.52 -1.04 12.59
C TRP A 72 16.04 -0.81 11.18
N VAL A 73 16.81 0.27 11.02
CA VAL A 73 17.45 0.66 9.75
C VAL A 73 18.94 0.81 10.01
N VAL A 74 19.77 0.36 9.07
CA VAL A 74 21.24 0.49 9.18
C VAL A 74 21.63 1.96 9.42
N PRO A 75 22.65 2.24 10.26
CA PRO A 75 22.95 3.60 10.73
C PRO A 75 23.12 4.63 9.61
N GLU A 76 23.76 4.25 8.50
CA GLU A 76 24.11 5.13 7.39
C GLU A 76 22.87 5.63 6.61
N LEU A 77 21.74 4.93 6.77
CA LEU A 77 20.48 5.21 6.10
C LEU A 77 19.40 5.78 7.03
N GLN A 78 19.69 5.96 8.32
CA GLN A 78 18.75 6.58 9.26
C GLN A 78 18.50 8.06 8.92
N GLY A 79 17.38 8.60 9.39
CA GLY A 79 16.98 10.00 9.14
C GLY A 79 16.45 10.30 7.73
N ARG A 80 16.37 9.31 6.84
CA ARG A 80 15.94 9.48 5.43
C ARG A 80 14.48 9.08 5.15
N GLY A 81 13.68 8.84 6.19
CA GLY A 81 12.28 8.40 6.06
C GLY A 81 12.07 6.93 5.69
N ILE A 82 13.15 6.12 5.61
CA ILE A 82 13.08 4.70 5.22
C ILE A 82 12.23 3.88 6.19
N ALA A 83 12.42 4.03 7.50
CA ALA A 83 11.63 3.33 8.51
C ALA A 83 10.13 3.66 8.40
N GLN A 84 9.79 4.93 8.14
CA GLN A 84 8.40 5.33 7.93
C GLN A 84 7.82 4.65 6.70
N ARG A 85 8.51 4.71 5.55
CA ARG A 85 8.01 4.06 4.33
C ARG A 85 7.90 2.55 4.49
N ALA A 86 8.90 1.88 5.08
CA ALA A 86 8.84 0.45 5.38
C ALA A 86 7.66 0.11 6.30
N GLY A 87 7.42 0.93 7.35
CA GLY A 87 6.27 0.80 8.24
C GLY A 87 4.93 0.89 7.53
N ILE A 88 4.79 1.82 6.57
CA ILE A 88 3.58 1.92 5.74
C ILE A 88 3.34 0.61 4.98
N LEU A 89 4.37 0.03 4.37
CA LEU A 89 4.27 -1.22 3.62
C LEU A 89 3.90 -2.38 4.55
N ALA A 90 4.63 -2.56 5.66
CA ALA A 90 4.43 -3.68 6.58
C ALA A 90 3.05 -3.64 7.25
N LEU A 91 2.60 -2.47 7.70
CA LEU A 91 1.29 -2.31 8.32
C LEU A 91 0.14 -2.43 7.30
N SER A 92 0.33 -1.95 6.07
CA SER A 92 -0.67 -2.13 5.01
C SER A 92 -0.88 -3.61 4.70
N ARG A 93 0.19 -4.42 4.65
CA ARG A 93 0.11 -5.88 4.52
C ARG A 93 -0.58 -6.51 5.73
N HIS A 94 -0.18 -6.12 6.94
CA HIS A 94 -0.76 -6.61 8.20
C HIS A 94 -2.28 -6.39 8.28
N PHE A 95 -2.77 -5.20 7.94
CA PHE A 95 -4.20 -4.91 7.92
C PHE A 95 -4.93 -5.57 6.74
N ALA A 96 -4.25 -5.79 5.61
CA ALA A 96 -4.82 -6.50 4.47
C ALA A 96 -5.10 -7.97 4.77
N THR A 97 -4.34 -8.62 5.68
CA THR A 97 -4.60 -10.00 6.12
C THR A 97 -5.77 -10.13 7.11
N GLY A 98 -6.41 -9.02 7.48
CA GLY A 98 -7.64 -9.02 8.30
C GLY A 98 -7.41 -8.68 9.78
N HIS A 99 -6.18 -8.38 10.20
CA HIS A 99 -5.94 -7.83 11.53
C HIS A 99 -6.60 -6.44 11.66
N GLU A 100 -7.05 -6.10 12.87
CA GLU A 100 -7.65 -4.79 13.16
C GLU A 100 -6.74 -3.90 14.01
N ARG A 101 -5.68 -4.47 14.61
CA ARG A 101 -4.76 -3.79 15.52
C ARG A 101 -3.32 -4.21 15.31
N ALA A 102 -2.39 -3.33 15.66
CA ALA A 102 -0.97 -3.61 15.86
C ALA A 102 -0.51 -2.96 17.18
N PHE A 103 0.52 -3.54 17.78
CA PHE A 103 1.15 -3.01 18.98
C PHE A 103 2.63 -2.81 18.74
N ALA A 104 3.22 -1.80 19.34
CA ALA A 104 4.67 -1.58 19.34
C ALA A 104 5.10 -1.24 20.76
N THR A 105 6.36 -1.49 21.06
CA THR A 105 6.99 -1.01 22.28
C THR A 105 8.12 -0.07 21.94
N THR A 106 8.35 0.93 22.79
CA THR A 106 9.52 1.81 22.67
C THR A 106 10.05 2.15 24.04
N ARG A 107 11.37 2.13 24.21
CA ARG A 107 12.02 2.52 25.46
C ARG A 107 12.09 4.05 25.55
N ASP A 108 12.03 4.57 26.76
CA ASP A 108 12.16 6.00 26.99
C ASP A 108 13.51 6.51 26.44
N GLY A 109 13.49 7.70 25.84
CA GLY A 109 14.66 8.28 25.16
C GLY A 109 14.83 7.85 23.69
N ASN A 110 14.11 6.83 23.20
CA ASN A 110 14.10 6.50 21.76
C ASN A 110 13.16 7.41 20.95
N GLY A 111 13.47 8.72 20.95
CA GLY A 111 12.66 9.73 20.27
C GLY A 111 12.53 9.49 18.76
N ALA A 112 13.55 8.88 18.13
CA ALA A 112 13.53 8.57 16.70
C ALA A 112 12.46 7.51 16.35
N SER A 113 12.44 6.38 17.07
CA SER A 113 11.41 5.35 16.84
C SER A 113 10.03 5.84 17.23
N LEU A 114 9.89 6.55 18.36
CA LEU A 114 8.62 7.15 18.77
C LEU A 114 8.06 8.07 17.68
N ALA A 115 8.89 8.92 17.09
CA ALA A 115 8.46 9.84 16.04
C ALA A 115 8.05 9.13 14.73
N VAL A 116 8.61 7.96 14.42
CA VAL A 116 8.14 7.11 13.32
C VAL A 116 6.79 6.48 13.66
N LEU A 117 6.65 5.90 14.86
CA LEU A 117 5.42 5.27 15.33
C LEU A 117 4.26 6.26 15.35
N THR A 118 4.46 7.47 15.88
CA THR A 118 3.46 8.54 15.87
C THR A 118 3.03 8.92 14.44
N ARG A 119 3.96 9.03 13.49
CA ARG A 119 3.65 9.30 12.08
C ARG A 119 2.88 8.18 11.40
N LEU A 120 3.02 6.94 11.86
CA LEU A 120 2.25 5.79 11.41
C LEU A 120 0.85 5.72 12.08
N GLY A 121 0.57 6.60 13.05
CA GLY A 121 -0.71 6.69 13.75
C GLY A 121 -0.76 5.94 15.08
N PHE A 122 0.35 5.39 15.56
CA PHE A 122 0.38 4.74 16.88
C PHE A 122 0.17 5.78 17.99
N THR A 123 -0.59 5.39 19.02
CA THR A 123 -0.84 6.20 20.22
C THR A 123 -0.38 5.47 21.48
N PRO A 124 0.04 6.19 22.54
CA PRO A 124 0.38 5.58 23.83
C PRO A 124 -0.75 4.70 24.38
N ASN A 125 -0.39 3.54 24.93
CA ASN A 125 -1.30 2.53 25.46
C ASN A 125 -0.83 1.99 26.83
N GLY A 126 0.01 2.75 27.54
CA GLY A 126 0.44 2.47 28.90
C GLY A 126 1.95 2.26 29.05
N PRO A 127 2.48 2.48 30.27
CA PRO A 127 3.89 2.26 30.55
C PRO A 127 4.23 0.77 30.58
N ILE A 128 5.49 0.45 30.29
CA ILE A 128 6.05 -0.90 30.38
C ILE A 128 7.51 -0.81 30.85
N ARG A 129 8.02 -1.90 31.42
CA ARG A 129 9.44 -2.10 31.72
C ARG A 129 9.99 -3.08 30.68
N LEU A 130 11.05 -2.70 30.00
CA LEU A 130 11.66 -3.48 28.91
C LEU A 130 13.10 -3.74 29.29
N TYR A 131 13.55 -5.00 29.20
CA TYR A 131 14.96 -5.30 29.36
C TYR A 131 15.81 -4.51 28.34
N SER A 132 16.97 -4.01 28.75
CA SER A 132 17.94 -3.35 27.88
C SER A 132 19.27 -4.07 27.99
N GLN A 133 19.69 -4.75 26.93
CA GLN A 133 20.95 -5.47 26.95
C GLN A 133 22.17 -4.53 27.12
N ALA A 134 22.08 -3.30 26.65
CA ALA A 134 23.12 -2.29 26.82
C ALA A 134 23.26 -1.78 28.27
N VAL A 135 22.20 -1.90 29.08
CA VAL A 135 22.19 -1.47 30.49
C VAL A 135 22.34 -2.68 31.43
N GLY A 136 21.93 -3.87 30.98
CA GLY A 136 21.89 -5.10 31.77
C GLY A 136 20.69 -5.18 32.73
N ASP A 137 19.70 -4.29 32.60
CA ASP A 137 18.54 -4.19 33.51
C ASP A 137 17.28 -3.75 32.74
N GLU A 138 16.13 -3.83 33.40
CA GLU A 138 14.86 -3.27 32.92
C GLU A 138 14.85 -1.74 32.97
N VAL A 139 14.49 -1.13 31.84
CA VAL A 139 14.35 0.32 31.69
C VAL A 139 12.89 0.68 31.37
N PRO A 140 12.44 1.89 31.73
CA PRO A 140 11.08 2.30 31.42
C PRO A 140 10.87 2.49 29.92
N GLY A 141 9.64 2.29 29.49
CA GLY A 141 9.19 2.48 28.12
C GLY A 141 7.67 2.59 28.03
N GLN A 142 7.18 2.58 26.80
CA GLN A 142 5.78 2.76 26.46
C GLN A 142 5.32 1.63 25.53
N ILE A 143 4.13 1.11 25.81
CA ILE A 143 3.33 0.35 24.85
C ILE A 143 2.61 1.36 23.98
N LEU A 144 2.59 1.12 22.67
CA LEU A 144 1.77 1.87 21.73
C LEU A 144 0.81 0.93 21.02
N ALA A 145 -0.37 1.44 20.71
CA ALA A 145 -1.39 0.72 19.95
C ALA A 145 -1.73 1.49 18.68
N LEU A 146 -2.10 0.75 17.64
CA LEU A 146 -2.58 1.27 16.37
C LEU A 146 -3.81 0.47 15.95
N THR A 147 -4.90 1.14 15.62
CA THR A 147 -6.03 0.51 14.93
C THR A 147 -5.92 0.70 13.42
N ARG A 148 -6.55 -0.18 12.63
CA ARG A 148 -6.63 -0.02 11.17
C ARG A 148 -7.23 1.32 10.76
N ALA A 149 -8.23 1.81 11.50
CA ALA A 149 -8.88 3.09 11.24
C ALA A 149 -7.92 4.27 11.49
N ASP A 150 -7.17 4.24 12.60
CA ASP A 150 -6.18 5.27 12.90
C ASP A 150 -5.04 5.26 11.89
N PHE A 151 -4.60 4.07 11.45
CA PHE A 151 -3.62 3.92 10.37
C PHE A 151 -4.12 4.52 9.06
N ALA A 152 -5.35 4.21 8.65
CA ALA A 152 -5.94 4.74 7.43
C ALA A 152 -6.05 6.27 7.44
N ARG A 153 -6.31 6.86 8.62
CA ARG A 153 -6.37 8.31 8.82
C ARG A 153 -4.99 8.97 8.81
N ALA A 154 -4.02 8.36 9.48
CA ALA A 154 -2.64 8.89 9.55
C ALA A 154 -1.88 8.71 8.22
N VAL A 155 -2.14 7.61 7.51
CA VAL A 155 -1.44 7.22 6.28
C VAL A 155 -2.45 6.85 5.18
N PRO A 156 -3.10 7.85 4.56
CA PRO A 156 -4.03 7.59 3.46
C PRO A 156 -3.34 6.92 2.27
N PHE A 157 -4.13 6.30 1.39
CA PHE A 157 -3.64 5.86 0.10
C PHE A 157 -3.40 7.07 -0.81
N ARG A 158 -2.13 7.34 -1.12
CA ARG A 158 -1.72 8.50 -1.93
C ARG A 158 -0.74 8.06 -3.00
N VAL A 159 -1.00 8.46 -4.24
CA VAL A 159 -0.07 8.32 -5.36
C VAL A 159 0.04 9.66 -6.06
N GLN A 160 1.25 10.19 -6.16
CA GLN A 160 1.52 11.41 -6.90
C GLN A 160 2.16 11.06 -8.24
N THR A 161 1.69 11.74 -9.28
CA THR A 161 2.18 11.64 -10.66
C THR A 161 2.60 13.03 -11.14
N PRO A 162 3.25 13.18 -12.31
CA PRO A 162 3.69 14.49 -12.79
C PRO A 162 2.59 15.56 -12.84
N ARG A 163 1.35 15.19 -13.17
CA ARG A 163 0.22 16.13 -13.32
C ARG A 163 -0.88 15.90 -12.30
N THR A 164 -1.04 14.68 -11.80
CA THR A 164 -2.21 14.30 -11.00
C THR A 164 -1.87 13.68 -9.66
N GLU A 165 -2.89 13.61 -8.82
CA GLU A 165 -2.81 12.96 -7.53
C GLU A 165 -3.97 11.98 -7.34
N ILE A 166 -3.69 10.82 -6.78
CA ILE A 166 -4.70 9.85 -6.34
C ILE A 166 -4.79 9.94 -4.82
N LEU A 167 -6.00 10.21 -4.31
CA LEU A 167 -6.29 10.37 -2.87
C LEU A 167 -7.61 9.68 -2.50
N PRO A 168 -7.84 9.34 -1.22
CA PRO A 168 -9.18 8.93 -0.79
C PRO A 168 -10.19 10.02 -1.17
N PHE A 169 -11.32 9.62 -1.76
CA PHE A 169 -12.37 10.57 -2.09
C PHE A 169 -13.07 11.05 -0.81
N THR A 170 -13.64 12.24 -0.89
CA THR A 170 -14.44 12.89 0.15
C THR A 170 -15.92 12.93 -0.29
N ALA A 171 -16.80 13.37 0.61
CA ALA A 171 -18.22 13.54 0.28
C ALA A 171 -18.42 14.51 -0.90
N ASP A 172 -17.58 15.55 -1.00
CA ASP A 172 -17.66 16.58 -2.05
C ASP A 172 -17.27 16.04 -3.44
N ASP A 173 -16.49 14.95 -3.48
CA ASP A 173 -16.11 14.31 -4.74
C ASP A 173 -17.28 13.47 -5.32
N LEU A 174 -18.21 12.99 -4.48
CA LEU A 174 -19.23 12.03 -4.89
C LEU A 174 -20.18 12.55 -5.98
N PRO A 175 -20.70 13.79 -5.93
CA PRO A 175 -21.53 14.32 -7.02
C PRO A 175 -20.77 14.46 -8.35
N ILE A 176 -19.49 14.83 -8.29
CA ILE A 176 -18.64 14.97 -9.49
C ILE A 176 -18.40 13.60 -10.13
N LEU A 177 -17.99 12.63 -9.31
CA LEU A 177 -17.74 11.26 -9.77
C LEU A 177 -19.00 10.58 -10.29
N HIS A 178 -20.15 10.84 -9.67
CA HIS A 178 -21.46 10.39 -10.12
C HIS A 178 -21.77 10.91 -11.51
N GLY A 179 -21.63 12.22 -11.75
CA GLY A 179 -21.86 12.82 -13.06
C GLY A 179 -20.99 12.20 -14.16
N ILE A 180 -19.72 11.92 -13.86
CA ILE A 180 -18.80 11.26 -14.82
C ILE A 180 -19.23 9.81 -15.09
N ALA A 181 -19.43 9.02 -14.03
CA ALA A 181 -19.63 7.57 -14.17
C ALA A 181 -21.00 7.19 -14.71
N THR A 182 -21.99 8.08 -14.60
CA THR A 182 -23.37 7.85 -15.06
C THR A 182 -23.66 8.49 -16.42
N ALA A 183 -22.72 9.25 -17.00
CA ALA A 183 -22.83 9.73 -18.38
C ALA A 183 -22.91 8.53 -19.35
N PRO A 184 -23.81 8.52 -20.35
CA PRO A 184 -24.03 7.36 -21.22
C PRO A 184 -22.77 6.79 -21.89
N GLU A 185 -21.89 7.66 -22.36
CA GLU A 185 -20.63 7.29 -23.00
C GLU A 185 -19.64 6.63 -22.03
N ALA A 186 -19.64 7.02 -20.76
CA ALA A 186 -18.80 6.42 -19.72
C ALA A 186 -19.44 5.13 -19.19
N ALA A 187 -20.72 5.19 -18.80
CA ALA A 187 -21.43 4.08 -18.18
C ALA A 187 -21.44 2.81 -19.05
N ARG A 188 -21.57 2.94 -20.37
CA ARG A 188 -21.48 1.79 -21.31
C ARG A 188 -20.12 1.10 -21.32
N MET A 189 -19.07 1.77 -20.85
CA MET A 189 -17.71 1.22 -20.74
C MET A 189 -17.38 0.70 -19.32
N LEU A 190 -18.29 0.89 -18.37
CA LEU A 190 -18.14 0.50 -16.96
C LEU A 190 -19.09 -0.65 -16.62
N LEU A 191 -18.78 -1.42 -15.57
CA LEU A 191 -19.54 -2.63 -15.25
C LEU A 191 -20.75 -2.35 -14.36
N ILE A 192 -20.53 -1.53 -13.33
CA ILE A 192 -21.47 -1.40 -12.21
C ILE A 192 -22.33 -0.13 -12.25
N PHE A 193 -22.04 0.80 -13.17
CA PHE A 193 -22.75 2.08 -13.29
C PHE A 193 -23.68 2.07 -14.51
N ARG A 194 -24.70 2.93 -14.50
CA ARG A 194 -25.69 3.05 -15.60
C ARG A 194 -26.13 4.50 -15.79
N PRO A 195 -26.61 4.87 -17.00
CA PRO A 195 -27.29 6.13 -17.21
C PRO A 195 -28.47 6.31 -16.26
N GLY A 196 -28.63 7.53 -15.71
CA GLY A 196 -29.71 7.85 -14.78
C GLY A 196 -29.66 7.09 -13.45
N MET A 197 -28.51 6.51 -13.06
CA MET A 197 -28.36 5.92 -11.73
C MET A 197 -28.53 7.01 -10.66
N GLU A 198 -29.34 6.74 -9.63
CA GLU A 198 -29.50 7.64 -8.49
C GLU A 198 -28.21 7.83 -7.68
N GLN A 199 -27.99 9.04 -7.16
CA GLN A 199 -26.78 9.38 -6.38
C GLN A 199 -26.59 8.44 -5.18
N ILE A 200 -27.67 8.09 -4.46
CA ILE A 200 -27.58 7.20 -3.29
C ILE A 200 -27.11 5.79 -3.68
N ALA A 201 -27.57 5.28 -4.82
CA ALA A 201 -27.16 3.98 -5.34
C ALA A 201 -25.70 4.01 -5.81
N PHE A 202 -25.27 5.11 -6.42
CA PHE A 202 -23.87 5.33 -6.77
C PHE A 202 -22.97 5.37 -5.54
N ASN A 203 -23.34 6.14 -4.51
CA ASN A 203 -22.57 6.28 -3.27
C ASN A 203 -22.34 4.92 -2.59
N ALA A 204 -23.33 4.03 -2.62
CA ALA A 204 -23.22 2.67 -2.07
C ALA A 204 -22.18 1.79 -2.80
N LEU A 205 -21.85 2.10 -4.06
CA LEU A 205 -20.82 1.43 -4.85
C LEU A 205 -19.42 2.06 -4.71
N MET A 206 -19.34 3.23 -4.07
CA MET A 206 -18.10 3.95 -3.82
C MET A 206 -17.51 3.52 -2.48
N THR A 207 -16.69 2.46 -2.50
CA THR A 207 -16.02 1.96 -1.29
C THR A 207 -14.87 2.89 -0.88
N PRO A 208 -14.91 3.57 0.29
CA PRO A 208 -13.82 4.44 0.72
C PRO A 208 -12.59 3.64 1.16
N PHE A 209 -11.41 4.28 1.11
CA PHE A 209 -10.19 3.69 1.65
C PHE A 209 -10.28 3.56 3.17
N ALA A 210 -10.15 2.34 3.68
CA ALA A 210 -10.20 2.02 5.10
C ALA A 210 -8.95 1.25 5.56
N GLY A 211 -7.77 1.59 5.01
CA GLY A 211 -6.50 0.96 5.41
C GLY A 211 -6.15 -0.33 4.67
N ARG A 212 -7.01 -0.82 3.78
CA ARG A 212 -6.80 -2.04 2.96
C ARG A 212 -7.70 -2.09 1.72
N PRO A 213 -7.38 -2.92 0.71
CA PRO A 213 -8.31 -3.29 -0.36
C PRO A 213 -9.56 -4.02 0.17
N PRO A 214 -10.70 -3.91 -0.52
CA PRO A 214 -10.95 -3.12 -1.73
C PRO A 214 -11.22 -1.64 -1.39
N PHE A 215 -10.97 -0.74 -2.35
CA PHE A 215 -11.34 0.67 -2.22
C PHE A 215 -11.38 1.39 -3.58
N ARG A 216 -11.99 2.58 -3.58
CA ARG A 216 -11.90 3.60 -4.62
C ARG A 216 -11.23 4.85 -4.08
N ALA A 217 -10.53 5.55 -4.95
CA ALA A 217 -9.88 6.82 -4.73
C ALA A 217 -10.33 7.82 -5.81
N ALA A 218 -10.24 9.10 -5.49
CA ALA A 218 -10.39 10.19 -6.45
C ALA A 218 -9.06 10.43 -7.18
N VAL A 219 -9.14 10.78 -8.46
CA VAL A 219 -8.03 11.28 -9.28
C VAL A 219 -8.21 12.79 -9.40
N ARG A 220 -7.21 13.55 -8.98
CA ARG A 220 -7.23 15.02 -8.97
C ARG A 220 -6.19 15.60 -9.91
N LEU A 221 -6.58 16.66 -10.62
CA LEU A 221 -5.71 17.50 -11.44
C LEU A 221 -5.81 18.92 -10.86
N GLY A 222 -4.79 19.32 -10.09
CA GLY A 222 -4.93 20.46 -9.17
C GLY A 222 -6.05 20.19 -8.16
N ASP A 223 -6.93 21.17 -7.96
CA ASP A 223 -8.07 21.06 -7.03
C ASP A 223 -9.29 20.34 -7.64
N ARG A 224 -9.25 20.02 -8.95
CA ARG A 224 -10.38 19.41 -9.66
C ARG A 224 -10.32 17.89 -9.57
N THR A 225 -11.40 17.28 -9.09
CA THR A 225 -11.63 15.84 -9.24
C THR A 225 -12.03 15.51 -10.67
N ILE A 226 -11.25 14.66 -11.33
CA ILE A 226 -11.37 14.33 -12.75
C ILE A 226 -11.68 12.85 -13.01
N GLY A 227 -11.88 12.05 -11.97
CA GLY A 227 -12.23 10.65 -12.12
C GLY A 227 -11.94 9.83 -10.87
N SER A 228 -12.13 8.51 -10.98
CA SER A 228 -11.85 7.56 -9.91
C SER A 228 -11.02 6.41 -10.42
N ILE A 229 -10.16 5.90 -9.55
CA ILE A 229 -9.42 4.66 -9.72
C ILE A 229 -9.56 3.81 -8.45
N GLY A 230 -9.60 2.50 -8.57
CA GLY A 230 -9.74 1.62 -7.43
C GLY A 230 -9.34 0.19 -7.72
N VAL A 231 -9.41 -0.62 -6.65
CA VAL A 231 -9.00 -2.02 -6.62
C VAL A 231 -10.08 -2.86 -5.94
N GLY A 232 -10.36 -4.02 -6.50
CA GLY A 232 -11.32 -4.99 -6.02
C GLY A 232 -10.76 -5.92 -4.94
N LYS A 233 -11.51 -6.99 -4.66
CA LYS A 233 -11.11 -8.08 -3.77
C LYS A 233 -10.44 -9.20 -4.57
N GLY A 234 -9.71 -10.07 -3.87
CA GLY A 234 -9.10 -11.27 -4.45
C GLY A 234 -7.58 -11.28 -4.31
N GLU A 235 -6.99 -12.42 -4.61
CA GLU A 235 -5.53 -12.63 -4.62
C GLU A 235 -4.86 -11.87 -5.76
N THR A 236 -5.48 -11.87 -6.94
CA THR A 236 -5.10 -11.09 -8.13
C THR A 236 -6.18 -10.03 -8.40
N PRO A 237 -6.32 -9.01 -7.53
CA PRO A 237 -7.52 -8.18 -7.49
C PRO A 237 -7.67 -7.35 -8.77
N PRO A 238 -8.92 -7.13 -9.25
CA PRO A 238 -9.15 -6.33 -10.42
C PRO A 238 -8.97 -4.84 -10.12
N ILE A 239 -8.35 -4.10 -11.03
CA ILE A 239 -8.39 -2.63 -11.02
C ILE A 239 -9.52 -2.13 -11.89
N PHE A 240 -10.03 -0.95 -11.56
CA PHE A 240 -11.05 -0.26 -12.35
C PHE A 240 -10.87 1.24 -12.24
N TYR A 241 -11.18 1.95 -13.33
CA TYR A 241 -11.07 3.40 -13.36
C TYR A 241 -12.05 4.02 -14.36
N PHE A 242 -12.35 5.30 -14.15
CA PHE A 242 -13.00 6.16 -15.12
C PHE A 242 -12.45 7.58 -14.97
N LEU A 243 -12.41 8.32 -16.07
CA LEU A 243 -12.00 9.72 -16.10
C LEU A 243 -13.09 10.54 -16.80
N ALA A 244 -13.15 11.83 -16.48
CA ALA A 244 -14.02 12.78 -17.17
C ALA A 244 -13.73 12.79 -18.67
N ALA A 245 -14.78 12.92 -19.49
CA ALA A 245 -14.68 12.86 -20.95
C ALA A 245 -13.71 13.91 -21.51
N ASP A 246 -13.66 15.09 -20.91
CA ASP A 246 -12.74 16.17 -21.29
C ASP A 246 -11.26 15.88 -20.97
N GLN A 247 -10.96 14.78 -20.28
CA GLN A 247 -9.59 14.30 -20.05
C GLN A 247 -9.17 13.15 -20.98
N ALA A 248 -10.09 12.63 -21.80
CA ALA A 248 -9.78 11.59 -22.77
C ALA A 248 -8.72 12.09 -23.78
N GLY A 249 -7.82 11.18 -24.20
CA GLY A 249 -6.77 11.50 -25.18
C GLY A 249 -5.59 12.33 -24.66
N LYS A 250 -5.62 12.85 -23.42
CA LYS A 250 -4.54 13.67 -22.84
C LYS A 250 -3.43 12.88 -22.16
N GLY A 251 -3.48 11.55 -22.25
CA GLY A 251 -2.52 10.63 -21.63
C GLY A 251 -2.63 10.49 -20.11
N ILE A 252 -3.66 11.06 -19.47
CA ILE A 252 -3.82 11.01 -18.00
C ILE A 252 -3.99 9.56 -17.51
N ALA A 253 -4.83 8.76 -18.17
CA ALA A 253 -5.00 7.35 -17.79
C ALA A 253 -3.67 6.55 -17.88
N SER A 254 -2.88 6.77 -18.93
CA SER A 254 -1.56 6.15 -19.10
C SER A 254 -0.52 6.63 -18.08
N GLU A 255 -0.76 7.75 -17.42
CA GLU A 255 0.09 8.26 -16.32
C GLU A 255 -0.32 7.64 -14.98
N ILE A 256 -1.61 7.61 -14.67
CA ILE A 256 -2.09 7.22 -13.34
C ILE A 256 -2.15 5.72 -13.14
N VAL A 257 -2.49 4.94 -14.18
CA VAL A 257 -2.72 3.49 -14.03
C VAL A 257 -1.42 2.75 -13.67
N PRO A 258 -0.28 2.96 -14.36
CA PRO A 258 0.97 2.31 -13.96
C PRO A 258 1.39 2.67 -12.53
N ALA A 259 1.32 3.96 -12.17
CA ALA A 259 1.71 4.45 -10.84
C ALA A 259 0.82 3.89 -9.72
N PHE A 260 -0.49 3.78 -9.97
CA PHE A 260 -1.44 3.16 -9.05
C PHE A 260 -1.13 1.67 -8.85
N CYS A 261 -0.91 0.95 -9.95
CA CYS A 261 -0.56 -0.47 -9.94
C CYS A 261 0.75 -0.73 -9.18
N ASP A 262 1.79 0.07 -9.43
CA ASP A 262 3.09 -0.06 -8.76
C ASP A 262 2.98 0.19 -7.25
N GLU A 263 2.22 1.21 -6.83
CA GLU A 263 1.99 1.46 -5.41
C GLU A 263 1.17 0.33 -4.76
N LEU A 264 0.14 -0.19 -5.43
CA LEU A 264 -0.65 -1.33 -4.91
C LEU A 264 0.22 -2.56 -4.70
N ALA A 265 1.01 -2.94 -5.70
CA ALA A 265 1.89 -4.10 -5.64
C ALA A 265 2.92 -3.96 -4.52
N LEU A 266 3.56 -2.80 -4.42
CA LEU A 266 4.54 -2.53 -3.37
C LEU A 266 3.90 -2.52 -1.97
N ARG A 267 2.80 -1.77 -1.81
CA ARG A 267 2.11 -1.54 -0.53
C ARG A 267 1.47 -2.79 0.05
N TYR A 268 0.90 -3.65 -0.80
CA TYR A 268 0.18 -4.84 -0.35
C TYR A 268 0.91 -6.15 -0.68
N GLY A 269 2.07 -6.10 -1.34
CA GLY A 269 2.83 -7.30 -1.70
C GLY A 269 2.14 -8.19 -2.75
N LEU A 270 1.34 -7.58 -3.64
CA LEU A 270 0.55 -8.30 -4.64
C LEU A 270 1.47 -8.93 -5.69
N GLN A 271 1.17 -10.18 -6.08
CA GLN A 271 1.88 -10.90 -7.13
C GLN A 271 1.30 -10.62 -8.53
N GLY A 272 0.06 -10.14 -8.59
CA GLY A 272 -0.54 -9.72 -9.84
C GLY A 272 -1.80 -8.88 -9.66
N LEU A 273 -2.28 -8.32 -10.76
CA LEU A 273 -3.50 -7.55 -10.88
C LEU A 273 -4.24 -7.98 -12.13
N THR A 274 -5.57 -7.90 -12.09
CA THR A 274 -6.42 -8.11 -13.27
C THR A 274 -7.11 -6.81 -13.68
N ALA A 275 -7.64 -6.78 -14.90
CA ALA A 275 -8.55 -5.74 -15.36
C ALA A 275 -9.44 -6.30 -16.47
N GLU A 276 -10.71 -5.91 -16.48
CA GLU A 276 -11.63 -6.28 -17.55
C GLU A 276 -11.90 -5.06 -18.44
N VAL A 277 -11.86 -5.27 -19.76
CA VAL A 277 -12.08 -4.20 -20.75
C VAL A 277 -13.03 -4.67 -21.84
N MET A 278 -14.06 -3.87 -22.09
CA MET A 278 -14.99 -4.06 -23.21
C MET A 278 -14.23 -4.07 -24.55
N ALA A 279 -14.59 -4.97 -25.47
CA ALA A 279 -13.89 -5.12 -26.73
C ALA A 279 -13.94 -3.84 -27.61
N ASP A 280 -15.00 -3.02 -27.45
CA ASP A 280 -15.17 -1.72 -28.11
C ASP A 280 -14.54 -0.54 -27.33
N ASN A 281 -13.67 -0.80 -26.35
CA ASN A 281 -12.91 0.20 -25.59
C ASN A 281 -11.40 0.12 -25.85
N PRO A 282 -10.92 0.46 -27.07
CA PRO A 282 -9.50 0.42 -27.42
C PRO A 282 -8.66 1.47 -26.68
N GLY A 283 -9.29 2.48 -26.06
CA GLY A 283 -8.60 3.44 -25.21
C GLY A 283 -8.06 2.78 -23.94
N SER A 284 -8.92 2.07 -23.22
CA SER A 284 -8.54 1.41 -21.96
C SER A 284 -7.62 0.21 -22.20
N ALA A 285 -7.82 -0.54 -23.30
CA ALA A 285 -6.90 -1.61 -23.71
C ALA A 285 -5.46 -1.10 -23.84
N ARG A 286 -5.24 0.00 -24.59
CA ARG A 286 -3.90 0.60 -24.74
C ARG A 286 -3.33 1.14 -23.43
N VAL A 287 -4.17 1.64 -22.53
CA VAL A 287 -3.73 2.09 -21.20
C VAL A 287 -3.21 0.89 -20.39
N LEU A 288 -3.94 -0.22 -20.39
CA LEU A 288 -3.54 -1.44 -19.68
C LEU A 288 -2.25 -2.04 -20.25
N GLU A 289 -2.14 -2.15 -21.57
CA GLU A 289 -0.91 -2.62 -22.24
C GLU A 289 0.31 -1.77 -21.84
N LYS A 290 0.17 -0.43 -21.85
CA LYS A 290 1.22 0.49 -21.38
C LYS A 290 1.53 0.35 -19.89
N ALA A 291 0.55 -0.08 -19.10
CA ALA A 291 0.73 -0.34 -17.67
C ALA A 291 1.29 -1.74 -17.39
N GLY A 292 1.70 -2.50 -18.41
CA GLY A 292 2.31 -3.82 -18.26
C GLY A 292 1.32 -4.97 -18.16
N PHE A 293 0.04 -4.74 -18.46
CA PHE A 293 -0.93 -5.83 -18.55
C PHE A 293 -0.87 -6.50 -19.92
N SER A 294 -1.00 -7.83 -19.92
CA SER A 294 -1.18 -8.64 -21.12
C SER A 294 -2.61 -9.12 -21.23
N LYS A 295 -3.13 -9.20 -22.46
CA LYS A 295 -4.45 -9.78 -22.75
C LYS A 295 -4.38 -11.30 -22.57
N VAL A 296 -5.26 -11.85 -21.73
CA VAL A 296 -5.25 -13.27 -21.35
C VAL A 296 -6.41 -14.04 -21.96
N GLU A 297 -7.64 -13.55 -21.83
CA GLU A 297 -8.84 -14.32 -22.16
C GLU A 297 -9.94 -13.44 -22.78
N ALA A 298 -10.64 -13.96 -23.78
CA ALA A 298 -11.88 -13.38 -24.29
C ALA A 298 -13.03 -13.74 -23.35
N ILE A 299 -13.72 -12.74 -22.81
CA ILE A 299 -14.79 -12.93 -21.82
C ILE A 299 -16.09 -12.30 -22.30
N THR A 300 -17.22 -12.83 -21.81
CA THR A 300 -18.51 -12.16 -21.93
C THR A 300 -18.71 -11.27 -20.70
N MET A 301 -18.81 -9.96 -20.92
CA MET A 301 -18.93 -8.97 -19.85
C MET A 301 -20.36 -8.50 -19.67
N LEU A 302 -20.78 -8.36 -18.42
CA LEU A 302 -22.05 -7.73 -18.04
C LEU A 302 -21.80 -6.29 -17.60
N SER A 303 -22.55 -5.36 -18.18
CA SER A 303 -22.53 -3.94 -17.79
C SER A 303 -23.95 -3.47 -17.51
N LYS A 304 -24.14 -2.78 -16.37
CA LYS A 304 -25.40 -2.10 -16.08
C LYS A 304 -25.68 -0.92 -17.02
N GLY A 305 -24.68 -0.45 -17.76
CA GLY A 305 -24.80 0.59 -18.77
C GLY A 305 -25.13 0.09 -20.18
N ARG A 306 -25.42 -1.20 -20.35
CA ARG A 306 -25.80 -1.84 -21.63
C ARG A 306 -27.09 -2.65 -21.47
N GLU A 307 -27.79 -2.88 -22.58
CA GLU A 307 -29.01 -3.69 -22.61
C GLU A 307 -28.75 -5.20 -22.48
N GLY A 308 -27.54 -5.66 -22.78
CA GLY A 308 -27.17 -7.07 -22.72
C GLY A 308 -25.67 -7.31 -22.60
N PRO A 309 -25.27 -8.60 -22.51
CA PRO A 309 -23.87 -8.99 -22.45
C PRO A 309 -23.09 -8.50 -23.68
N ALA A 310 -21.82 -8.16 -23.50
CA ALA A 310 -20.95 -7.69 -24.57
C ALA A 310 -19.60 -8.42 -24.54
N PRO A 311 -18.94 -8.60 -25.69
CA PRO A 311 -17.60 -9.17 -25.71
C PRO A 311 -16.60 -8.23 -25.04
N GLY A 312 -15.64 -8.82 -24.34
CA GLY A 312 -14.54 -8.12 -23.70
C GLY A 312 -13.34 -9.02 -23.48
N TRP A 313 -12.38 -8.49 -22.74
CA TRP A 313 -11.09 -9.12 -22.52
C TRP A 313 -10.68 -9.01 -21.06
N LEU A 314 -10.21 -10.12 -20.50
CA LEU A 314 -9.46 -10.14 -19.26
C LEU A 314 -8.00 -9.82 -19.56
N TYR A 315 -7.46 -8.86 -18.82
CA TYR A 315 -6.06 -8.49 -18.81
C TYR A 315 -5.44 -8.85 -17.46
N GLN A 316 -4.18 -9.26 -17.47
CA GLN A 316 -3.41 -9.60 -16.27
C GLN A 316 -2.04 -8.94 -16.31
N ARG A 317 -1.60 -8.45 -15.15
CA ARG A 317 -0.25 -7.95 -14.91
C ARG A 317 0.34 -8.71 -13.74
N ASP A 318 1.52 -9.28 -13.91
CA ASP A 318 2.28 -9.99 -12.88
C ASP A 318 3.50 -9.16 -12.43
N TYR A 319 4.05 -9.47 -11.24
CA TYR A 319 5.17 -8.74 -10.62
C TYR A 319 6.35 -9.63 -10.24
#